data_AF-A0A962XTW1-F1
#
_entry.id   AF-A0A962XTW1-F1
#
_cell.length_a   1.000
_cell.length_b   1.000
_cell.length_c   1.000
_cell.angle_alpha   90.00
_cell.angle_beta   90.00
_cell.angle_gamma   90.00
#
_symmetry.space_group_name_H-M   'P 1'
#
loop_
_entity.id
_entity.type
_entity.pdbx_description
1 polymer ?
#
loop_
_entity_poly.entity_id
_entity_poly.type
_entity_poly.pdbx_seq_one_letter_code
_entity_poly.pdbx_strand_id
1 'polypeptide(L)'
;MKPDDVVGDFESKSLQYYDGSQRQVLITDREIPYPEGRLIVSRTDKQGVITHTNPAFIEMSGYSENELIGQPHSILRHPDMPAAAFKDLWDTVATGKKWSGYVKNLRKDGAYYWVYATVIPNVRNGEVVGYTSVRRKPSRRKVEESMKLYATML
;
A
#
# COMPACT_ATOMS: atom_id res chain seq x y z
N MET A 1 13.10 -6.20 -2.15
CA MET A 1 13.03 -7.22 -1.09
C MET A 1 13.78 -8.43 -1.58
N LYS A 2 14.84 -8.77 -0.86
CA LYS A 2 15.65 -9.97 -0.95
C LYS A 2 15.58 -10.68 0.41
N PRO A 3 15.92 -11.97 0.52
CA PRO A 3 15.97 -12.67 1.81
C PRO A 3 16.76 -11.91 2.88
N ASP A 4 17.92 -11.33 2.52
CA ASP A 4 18.78 -10.56 3.44
C ASP A 4 18.13 -9.25 3.95
N ASP A 5 17.06 -8.77 3.31
CA ASP A 5 16.31 -7.61 3.80
C ASP A 5 15.40 -7.98 4.99
N VAL A 6 15.01 -9.26 5.11
CA VAL A 6 13.96 -9.72 6.03
C VAL A 6 14.52 -10.00 7.42
N VAL A 7 13.80 -9.56 8.46
CA VAL A 7 14.24 -9.70 9.85
C VAL A 7 13.45 -10.82 10.54
N GLY A 8 14.15 -11.90 10.90
CA GLY A 8 13.58 -13.07 11.56
C GLY A 8 13.09 -14.14 10.59
N ASP A 9 12.33 -15.11 11.12
CA ASP A 9 11.74 -16.17 10.29
C ASP A 9 10.69 -15.59 9.34
N PHE A 10 10.66 -16.10 8.11
CA PHE A 10 9.78 -15.60 7.07
C PHE A 10 9.16 -16.71 6.21
N GLU A 11 8.02 -16.37 5.60
CA GLU A 11 7.31 -17.21 4.63
C GLU A 11 7.40 -16.57 3.24
N SER A 12 7.51 -17.38 2.19
CA SER A 12 7.32 -16.93 0.81
C SER A 12 5.85 -17.11 0.40
N LYS A 13 5.20 -16.03 -0.02
CA LYS A 13 3.83 -16.06 -0.56
C LYS A 13 3.77 -15.53 -1.99
N SER A 14 2.87 -16.10 -2.79
CA SER A 14 2.50 -15.53 -4.09
C SER A 14 1.52 -14.37 -3.89
N LEU A 15 1.89 -13.19 -4.35
CA LEU A 15 1.01 -12.04 -4.46
C LEU A 15 0.41 -12.01 -5.86
N GLN A 16 -0.92 -12.12 -5.95
CA GLN A 16 -1.68 -11.96 -7.19
C GLN A 16 -2.12 -10.51 -7.40
N TYR A 17 -2.03 -10.04 -8.64
CA TYR A 17 -2.52 -8.75 -9.09
C TYR A 17 -3.89 -8.90 -9.77
N TYR A 18 -4.65 -7.80 -9.85
CA TYR A 18 -5.98 -7.82 -10.48
C TYR A 18 -5.93 -8.03 -12.00
N ASP A 19 -4.76 -7.82 -12.62
CA ASP A 19 -4.52 -8.09 -14.04
C ASP A 19 -4.11 -9.56 -14.31
N GLY A 20 -4.09 -10.40 -13.27
CA GLY A 20 -3.71 -11.80 -13.34
C GLY A 20 -2.21 -12.07 -13.24
N SER A 21 -1.37 -11.03 -13.23
CA SER A 21 0.07 -11.20 -12.96
C SER A 21 0.31 -11.60 -11.50
N GLN A 22 1.51 -12.13 -11.20
CA GLN A 22 1.90 -12.50 -9.84
C GLN A 22 3.37 -12.21 -9.57
N ARG A 23 3.71 -12.00 -8.29
CA ARG A 23 5.11 -11.98 -7.82
C ARG A 23 5.25 -12.72 -6.50
N GLN A 24 6.42 -13.29 -6.23
CA GLN A 24 6.76 -13.80 -4.91
C GLN A 24 7.13 -12.65 -3.96
N VAL A 25 6.69 -12.75 -2.72
CA VAL A 25 7.04 -11.82 -1.63
C VAL A 25 7.38 -12.61 -0.37
N LEU A 26 8.26 -12.05 0.44
CA LEU A 26 8.61 -12.60 1.74
C LEU A 26 7.86 -11.83 2.82
N ILE A 27 7.20 -12.55 3.72
CA ILE A 27 6.41 -11.95 4.79
C ILE A 27 6.82 -12.49 6.16
N THR A 28 6.65 -11.65 7.17
CA THR A 28 6.71 -12.02 8.59
C THR A 28 5.40 -11.60 9.25
N ASP A 29 4.95 -12.34 10.27
CA ASP A 29 3.76 -11.95 11.03
C ASP A 29 4.09 -10.94 12.12
N ARG A 30 4.74 -9.84 11.73
CA ARG A 30 5.11 -8.75 12.62
C ARG A 30 4.43 -7.46 12.18
N GLU A 31 3.45 -6.99 12.95
CA GLU A 31 2.87 -5.66 12.72
C GLU A 31 3.81 -4.57 13.26
N ILE A 32 4.13 -3.58 12.42
CA ILE A 32 4.73 -2.32 12.81
C ILE A 32 3.63 -1.30 13.10
N PRO A 33 3.54 -0.77 14.34
CA PRO A 33 2.53 0.21 14.70
C PRO A 33 2.61 1.48 13.85
N TYR A 34 1.44 2.02 13.50
CA TYR A 34 1.35 3.30 12.80
C TYR A 34 1.96 4.45 13.66
N PRO A 35 2.78 5.34 13.09
CA PRO A 35 3.49 6.37 13.85
C PRO A 35 2.54 7.44 14.36
N GLU A 36 2.65 7.80 15.64
CA GLU A 36 1.76 8.81 16.25
C GLU A 36 2.05 10.22 15.71
N GLY A 37 0.99 11.03 15.58
CA GLY A 37 1.10 12.42 15.16
C GLY A 37 1.58 12.65 13.71
N ARG A 38 1.77 11.60 12.90
CA ARG A 38 2.32 11.70 11.54
C ARG A 38 1.34 11.19 10.49
N LEU A 39 1.23 11.92 9.38
CA LEU A 39 0.56 11.45 8.18
C LEU A 39 1.57 10.80 7.25
N ILE A 40 1.23 9.66 6.68
CA ILE A 40 2.00 9.06 5.59
C ILE A 40 1.43 9.63 4.28
N VAL A 41 2.30 10.20 3.44
CA VAL A 41 1.91 10.86 2.19
C VAL A 41 2.78 10.37 1.04
N SER A 42 2.14 10.05 -0.08
CA SER A 42 2.83 9.80 -1.34
C SER A 42 2.06 10.39 -2.52
N ARG A 43 2.78 10.68 -3.60
CA ARG A 43 2.20 11.03 -4.90
C ARG A 43 2.66 10.03 -5.95
N THR A 44 1.79 9.79 -6.92
CA THR A 44 2.10 9.00 -8.10
C THR A 44 1.76 9.76 -9.37
N ASP A 45 2.27 9.29 -10.50
CA ASP A 45 1.73 9.61 -11.83
C ASP A 45 0.40 8.88 -12.11
N LYS A 46 -0.11 8.99 -13.35
CA LYS A 46 -1.38 8.36 -13.79
C LYS A 46 -1.29 6.82 -13.78
N GLN A 47 -0.10 6.25 -13.89
CA GLN A 47 0.15 4.80 -13.92
C GLN A 47 0.39 4.22 -12.52
N GLY A 48 0.42 5.07 -11.48
CA GLY A 48 0.67 4.63 -10.11
C GLY A 48 2.15 4.52 -9.75
N VAL A 49 3.05 5.06 -10.57
CA VAL A 49 4.48 5.14 -10.28
C VAL A 49 4.72 6.26 -9.28
N ILE A 50 5.44 5.97 -8.19
CA ILE A 50 5.71 6.91 -7.11
C ILE A 50 6.62 8.03 -7.62
N THR A 51 6.15 9.27 -7.46
CA THR A 51 6.88 10.50 -7.83
C THR A 51 7.29 11.33 -6.63
N HIS A 52 6.71 11.06 -5.45
CA HIS A 52 7.05 11.73 -4.21
C HIS A 52 6.65 10.90 -3.00
N THR A 53 7.44 10.97 -1.94
CA THR A 53 7.15 10.38 -0.63
C THR A 53 7.58 11.33 0.47
N ASN A 54 6.86 11.33 1.59
CA ASN A 54 7.30 12.05 2.78
C ASN A 54 8.14 11.17 3.71
N PRO A 55 8.86 11.73 4.71
CA PRO A 55 9.70 10.95 5.62
C PRO A 55 8.97 9.82 6.35
N ALA A 56 7.69 10.03 6.70
CA ALA A 56 6.88 8.99 7.36
C ALA A 56 6.63 7.79 6.44
N PHE A 57 6.47 8.01 5.14
CA PHE A 57 6.33 6.92 4.17
C PHE A 57 7.61 6.10 4.08
N ILE A 58 8.76 6.75 3.95
CA ILE A 58 10.08 6.11 3.86
C ILE A 58 10.28 5.18 5.07
N GLU A 59 10.16 5.74 6.27
CA GLU A 59 10.30 5.02 7.55
C GLU A 59 9.33 3.84 7.69
N MET A 60 8.04 4.07 7.38
CA MET A 60 7.03 3.03 7.52
C MET A 60 7.10 1.96 6.45
N SER A 61 7.68 2.25 5.29
CA SER A 61 7.88 1.26 4.23
C SER A 61 9.10 0.36 4.47
N GLY A 62 10.10 0.84 5.22
CA GLY A 62 11.39 0.18 5.35
C GLY A 62 12.29 0.29 4.10
N TYR A 63 11.84 0.98 3.05
CA TYR A 63 12.63 1.29 1.86
C TYR A 63 13.28 2.66 1.99
N SER A 64 14.41 2.84 1.33
CA SER A 64 14.98 4.18 1.10
C SER A 64 14.17 4.95 0.03
N GLU A 65 14.30 6.28 0.01
CA GLU A 65 13.64 7.12 -1.01
C GLU A 65 14.03 6.69 -2.43
N ASN A 66 15.32 6.41 -2.67
CA ASN A 66 15.82 5.98 -3.98
C ASN A 66 15.24 4.64 -4.44
N GLU A 67 14.82 3.77 -3.52
CA GLU A 67 14.14 2.52 -3.84
C GLU A 67 12.64 2.70 -4.07
N LEU A 68 12.08 3.84 -3.67
CA LEU A 68 10.66 4.14 -3.79
C LEU A 68 10.34 4.96 -5.02
N ILE A 69 11.11 6.03 -5.28
CA ILE A 69 10.88 6.91 -6.43
C ILE A 69 11.06 6.12 -7.73
N GLY A 70 10.10 6.27 -8.65
CA GLY A 70 10.09 5.56 -9.92
C GLY A 70 9.57 4.12 -9.83
N GLN A 71 9.23 3.62 -8.64
CA GLN A 71 8.60 2.31 -8.50
C GLN A 71 7.07 2.39 -8.51
N PRO A 72 6.37 1.36 -9.04
CA PRO A 72 4.93 1.24 -8.85
C PRO A 72 4.57 1.19 -7.36
N HIS A 73 3.50 1.87 -6.96
CA HIS A 73 3.03 1.87 -5.57
C HIS A 73 2.73 0.45 -5.03
N SER A 74 2.49 -0.51 -5.93
CA SER A 74 2.31 -1.91 -5.58
C SER A 74 3.56 -2.58 -4.97
N ILE A 75 4.73 -1.93 -4.94
CA ILE A 75 5.89 -2.40 -4.17
C ILE A 75 5.52 -2.75 -2.71
N LEU A 76 4.60 -1.99 -2.11
CA LEU A 76 4.12 -2.19 -0.73
C LEU A 76 2.94 -3.16 -0.59
N ARG A 77 2.52 -3.83 -1.67
CA ARG A 77 1.32 -4.66 -1.62
C ARG A 77 1.57 -5.93 -0.80
N HIS A 78 0.71 -6.13 0.19
CA HIS A 78 0.69 -7.34 1.02
C HIS A 78 -0.16 -8.44 0.37
N PRO A 79 0.25 -9.73 0.41
CA PRO A 79 -0.49 -10.84 -0.19
C PRO A 79 -1.88 -11.05 0.43
N ASP A 80 -2.05 -10.77 1.72
CA ASP A 80 -3.37 -10.82 2.37
C ASP A 80 -4.36 -9.70 1.96
N MET A 81 -4.01 -8.83 1.00
CA MET A 81 -4.95 -7.85 0.47
C MET A 81 -5.61 -8.37 -0.81
N PRO A 82 -6.95 -8.45 -0.88
CA PRO A 82 -7.63 -9.00 -2.05
C PRO A 82 -7.46 -8.10 -3.27
N ALA A 83 -7.25 -8.72 -4.43
CA ALA A 83 -7.11 -8.00 -5.70
C ALA A 83 -8.31 -7.08 -5.99
N ALA A 84 -9.52 -7.51 -5.57
CA ALA A 84 -10.76 -6.74 -5.70
C ALA A 84 -10.71 -5.37 -5.01
N ALA A 85 -10.04 -5.24 -3.84
CA ALA A 85 -9.93 -3.95 -3.15
C ALA A 85 -9.12 -2.93 -3.96
N PHE A 86 -8.09 -3.39 -4.69
CA PHE A 86 -7.30 -2.51 -5.55
C PHE A 86 -7.99 -2.25 -6.89
N LYS A 87 -8.80 -3.20 -7.39
CA LYS A 87 -9.66 -2.95 -8.55
C LYS A 87 -10.65 -1.81 -8.24
N ASP A 88 -11.33 -1.88 -7.09
CA ASP A 88 -12.24 -0.83 -6.62
C ASP A 88 -11.55 0.54 -6.48
N LEU A 89 -10.32 0.55 -5.95
CA LEU A 89 -9.50 1.76 -5.92
C LEU A 89 -9.33 2.36 -7.32
N TRP A 90 -8.85 1.56 -8.28
CA TRP A 90 -8.56 2.05 -9.63
C TRP A 90 -9.81 2.49 -10.37
N ASP A 91 -10.88 1.70 -10.30
CA ASP A 91 -12.18 2.03 -10.89
C ASP A 91 -12.71 3.35 -10.31
N THR A 92 -12.53 3.59 -9.01
CA THR A 92 -12.97 4.82 -8.35
C THR A 92 -12.15 6.04 -8.80
N VAL A 93 -10.81 5.96 -8.69
CA VAL A 93 -9.96 7.13 -8.92
C VAL A 93 -9.87 7.51 -10.41
N ALA A 94 -10.05 6.56 -11.32
CA ALA A 94 -10.14 6.82 -12.75
C ALA A 94 -11.36 7.68 -13.12
N THR A 95 -12.44 7.64 -12.32
CA THR A 95 -13.62 8.50 -12.52
C THR A 95 -13.47 9.91 -11.93
N GLY A 96 -12.28 10.28 -11.44
CA GLY A 96 -12.04 11.56 -10.77
C GLY A 96 -12.56 11.62 -9.33
N LYS A 97 -13.05 10.50 -8.78
CA LYS A 97 -13.55 10.41 -7.40
C LYS A 97 -12.45 10.04 -6.42
N LYS A 98 -12.59 10.47 -5.17
CA LYS A 98 -11.73 10.02 -4.07
C LYS A 98 -12.08 8.59 -3.68
N TRP A 99 -11.07 7.79 -3.36
CA TRP A 99 -11.22 6.46 -2.79
C TRP A 99 -10.77 6.45 -1.33
N SER A 100 -11.32 5.58 -0.49
CA SER A 100 -10.78 5.34 0.85
C SER A 100 -11.00 3.91 1.32
N GLY A 101 -10.04 3.36 2.06
CA GLY A 101 -10.10 1.97 2.53
C GLY A 101 -9.02 1.64 3.55
N TYR A 102 -9.19 0.49 4.21
CA TYR A 102 -8.18 -0.09 5.10
C TYR A 102 -7.22 -0.92 4.27
N VAL A 103 -5.92 -0.72 4.46
CA VAL A 103 -4.89 -1.38 3.65
C VAL A 103 -3.79 -1.93 4.55
N LYS A 104 -3.51 -3.23 4.41
CA LYS A 104 -2.32 -3.89 4.93
C LYS A 104 -1.19 -3.67 3.91
N ASN A 105 -0.12 -3.02 4.34
CA ASN A 105 1.06 -2.77 3.50
C ASN A 105 2.20 -3.66 3.97
N LEU A 106 2.92 -4.24 3.01
CA LEU A 106 4.16 -4.97 3.20
C LEU A 106 5.33 -3.99 3.27
N ARG A 107 6.23 -4.24 4.22
CA ARG A 107 7.50 -3.51 4.37
C ARG A 107 8.64 -4.26 3.70
N LYS A 108 9.73 -3.56 3.44
CA LYS A 108 10.97 -4.16 2.90
C LYS A 108 11.50 -5.30 3.77
N ASP A 109 11.35 -5.18 5.08
CA ASP A 109 11.82 -6.13 6.11
C ASP A 109 10.87 -7.31 6.35
N GLY A 110 9.88 -7.52 5.47
CA GLY A 110 8.89 -8.61 5.55
C GLY A 110 7.75 -8.34 6.53
N ALA A 111 7.91 -7.39 7.45
CA ALA A 111 6.86 -6.99 8.38
C ALA A 111 5.71 -6.26 7.64
N TYR A 112 4.61 -5.96 8.35
CA TYR A 112 3.49 -5.23 7.77
C TYR A 112 3.02 -4.07 8.63
N TYR A 113 2.23 -3.18 8.06
CA TYR A 113 1.53 -2.14 8.81
C TYR A 113 0.17 -1.84 8.20
N TRP A 114 -0.77 -1.43 9.04
CA TRP A 114 -2.12 -1.04 8.63
C TRP A 114 -2.26 0.47 8.50
N VAL A 115 -3.05 0.89 7.53
CA VAL A 115 -3.44 2.30 7.35
C VAL A 115 -4.92 2.40 7.02
N TYR A 116 -5.51 3.55 7.35
CA TYR A 116 -6.69 4.02 6.61
C TYR A 116 -6.22 5.00 5.56
N ALA A 117 -6.32 4.60 4.29
CA ALA A 117 -5.85 5.36 3.15
C ALA A 117 -7.00 6.15 2.51
N THR A 118 -6.71 7.37 2.09
CA THR A 118 -7.53 8.16 1.18
C THR A 118 -6.69 8.50 -0.05
N VAL A 119 -7.19 8.17 -1.24
CA VAL A 119 -6.53 8.43 -2.52
C VAL A 119 -7.36 9.44 -3.30
N ILE A 120 -6.70 10.49 -3.76
CA ILE A 120 -7.33 11.64 -4.41
C ILE A 120 -6.68 11.83 -5.79
N PRO A 121 -7.46 11.89 -6.87
CA PRO A 121 -6.95 12.26 -8.20
C PRO A 121 -6.44 13.70 -8.21
N ASN A 122 -5.23 13.89 -8.73
CA ASN A 122 -4.68 15.20 -9.02
C ASN A 122 -5.14 15.60 -10.43
N VAL A 123 -5.92 16.67 -10.56
CA VAL A 123 -6.48 17.11 -11.85
C VAL A 123 -5.79 18.39 -12.33
N ARG A 124 -5.39 18.44 -13.61
CA ARG A 124 -4.91 19.64 -14.30
C ARG A 124 -5.61 19.75 -15.64
N ASN A 125 -6.16 20.92 -15.97
CA ASN A 125 -6.88 21.18 -17.22
C ASN A 125 -8.00 20.16 -17.51
N GLY A 126 -8.72 19.70 -16.47
CA GLY A 126 -9.78 18.70 -16.61
C GLY A 126 -9.30 17.25 -16.72
N GLU A 127 -8.00 17.00 -16.78
CA GLU A 127 -7.43 15.65 -16.85
C GLU A 127 -6.77 15.23 -15.54
N VAL A 128 -6.98 13.97 -15.14
CA VAL A 128 -6.20 13.34 -14.06
C VAL A 128 -4.74 13.23 -14.51
N VAL A 129 -3.80 13.79 -13.74
CA VAL A 129 -2.34 13.73 -13.98
C VAL A 129 -1.58 12.82 -13.02
N GLY A 130 -2.28 12.25 -12.04
CA GLY A 130 -1.73 11.32 -11.08
C GLY A 130 -2.59 11.30 -9.82
N TYR A 131 -2.05 10.74 -8.74
CA TYR A 131 -2.81 10.55 -7.51
C TYR A 131 -2.01 10.96 -6.29
N THR A 132 -2.68 11.50 -5.28
CA THR A 132 -2.11 11.74 -3.96
C THR A 132 -2.78 10.81 -2.97
N SER A 133 -1.98 10.06 -2.20
CA SER A 133 -2.45 9.20 -1.12
C SER A 133 -2.08 9.82 0.22
N VAL A 134 -3.07 10.03 1.08
CA VAL A 134 -2.88 10.40 2.48
C VAL A 134 -3.37 9.26 3.35
N ARG A 135 -2.56 8.86 4.32
CA ARG A 135 -2.86 7.77 5.24
C ARG A 135 -2.81 8.28 6.66
N ARG A 136 -3.70 7.73 7.47
CA ARG A 136 -3.79 8.02 8.90
C ARG A 136 -3.82 6.73 9.72
N LYS A 137 -3.61 6.89 11.02
CA LYS A 137 -3.74 5.81 12.01
C LYS A 137 -5.10 5.12 11.82
N PRO A 138 -5.12 3.80 11.56
CA PRO A 138 -6.36 3.08 11.41
C PRO A 138 -7.02 2.82 12.78
N SER A 139 -8.33 2.66 12.81
CA SER A 139 -9.03 2.14 13.99
C SER A 139 -8.71 0.66 14.17
N ARG A 140 -8.31 0.25 15.38
CA ARG A 140 -7.97 -1.16 15.68
C ARG A 140 -9.15 -2.11 15.43
N ARG A 141 -10.33 -1.75 15.92
CA ARG A 141 -11.57 -2.49 15.64
C ARG A 141 -11.83 -2.67 14.14
N LYS A 142 -11.63 -1.60 13.35
CA LYS A 142 -11.85 -1.68 11.89
C LYS A 142 -10.80 -2.50 11.17
N VAL A 143 -9.54 -2.50 11.65
CA VAL A 143 -8.51 -3.40 11.14
C VAL A 143 -8.91 -4.86 11.36
N GLU A 144 -9.39 -5.21 12.56
CA GLU A 144 -9.87 -6.57 12.87
C GLU A 144 -11.05 -6.99 11.99
N GLU A 145 -12.01 -6.10 11.76
CA GLU A 145 -13.12 -6.34 10.83
C GLU A 145 -12.62 -6.54 9.39
N SER A 146 -11.70 -5.68 8.93
CA SER A 146 -11.12 -5.78 7.59
C SER A 146 -10.29 -7.04 7.40
N MET A 147 -9.53 -7.49 8.41
CA MET A 147 -8.78 -8.74 8.36
C MET A 147 -9.71 -9.94 8.13
N LYS A 148 -10.81 -10.01 8.88
CA LYS A 148 -11.81 -11.08 8.74
C LYS A 148 -12.47 -11.05 7.36
N LEU A 149 -12.85 -9.87 6.87
CA LEU A 149 -13.46 -9.70 5.56
C LEU A 149 -12.49 -10.08 4.42
N TYR A 150 -11.25 -9.60 4.48
CA TYR A 150 -10.28 -9.81 3.41
C TYR A 150 -9.88 -11.29 3.30
N ALA A 151 -9.81 -12.01 4.42
CA ALA A 151 -9.58 -13.45 4.41
C ALA A 151 -10.65 -14.25 3.62
N THR A 152 -11.88 -13.74 3.47
CA THR A 152 -12.93 -14.41 2.67
C THR A 152 -12.92 -14.01 1.19
N MET A 153 -11.96 -13.17 0.77
CA MET A 153 -11.87 -12.60 -0.58
C MET A 153 -10.56 -12.96 -1.30
N LEU A 154 -9.69 -13.74 -0.65
CA LEU A 154 -8.40 -14.20 -1.19
C LEU A 154 -8.53 -15.49 -1.98
#